data_AF-A0A0S3RTC4-F1
#
_entry.id   AF-A0A0S3RTC4-F1
#
_cell.length_a   1.000
_cell.length_b   1.000
_cell.length_c   1.000
_cell.angle_alpha   90.00
_cell.angle_beta   90.00
_cell.angle_gamma   90.00
#
_symmetry.space_group_name_H-M   'P 1'
#
loop_
_entity.id
_entity.type
_entity.pdbx_description
1 polymer ?
#
loop_
_entity_poly.entity_id
_entity_poly.type
_entity_poly.pdbx_seq_one_letter_code
_entity_poly.pdbx_strand_id
1 'polypeptide(L)'
;MNPETINSMSTDLKFLARGPLDNARRFTAYNINGFKFRTLTRDEGLRTQNSGVFLTSNTACVSSTVDRNLRQADLSYYGKLEDIIELNYYGRFKVVLFKCKWVDTTRERGYKKDQWNFNCVNFDRLIHIGNREEHEPYIE
;
A
#
# COMPACT_ATOMS: atom_id res chain seq x y z
N MET A 1 21.46 -32.94 -1.79
CA MET A 1 21.28 -31.57 -2.33
C MET A 1 22.05 -31.53 -3.64
N ASN A 2 21.39 -31.30 -4.78
CA ASN A 2 22.05 -31.33 -6.09
C ASN A 2 22.91 -30.05 -6.25
N PRO A 3 24.23 -30.12 -6.50
CA PRO A 3 25.09 -28.93 -6.58
C PRO A 3 24.73 -27.95 -7.71
N GLU A 4 23.97 -28.41 -8.71
CA GLU A 4 23.63 -27.60 -9.89
C GLU A 4 22.46 -26.63 -9.69
N THR A 5 21.72 -26.72 -8.58
CA THR A 5 20.55 -25.86 -8.33
C THR A 5 20.91 -24.46 -7.79
N ILE A 6 22.17 -24.24 -7.39
CA ILE A 6 22.64 -22.94 -6.86
C ILE A 6 22.85 -21.90 -7.99
N ASN A 7 22.97 -22.34 -9.24
CA ASN A 7 23.40 -21.49 -10.35
C ASN A 7 22.27 -20.82 -11.17
N SER A 8 21.02 -20.86 -10.70
CA SER A 8 19.91 -20.13 -11.35
C SER A 8 19.14 -19.25 -10.38
N MET A 9 19.84 -18.60 -9.44
CA MET A 9 19.23 -17.49 -8.72
C MET A 9 19.21 -16.26 -9.63
N SER A 10 18.00 -15.78 -9.94
CA SER A 10 17.80 -14.53 -10.70
C SER A 10 18.64 -13.41 -10.10
N THR A 11 19.27 -12.63 -10.96
CA THR A 11 20.02 -11.44 -10.56
C THR A 11 19.15 -10.52 -9.70
N ASP A 12 17.86 -10.38 -10.00
CA ASP A 12 16.96 -9.51 -9.23
C ASP A 12 16.79 -9.97 -7.78
N LEU A 13 16.73 -11.30 -7.54
CA LEU A 13 16.71 -11.85 -6.18
C LEU A 13 18.00 -11.53 -5.41
N LYS A 14 19.15 -11.50 -6.08
CA LYS A 14 20.43 -11.11 -5.45
C LYS A 14 20.42 -9.64 -5.03
N PHE A 15 19.84 -8.76 -5.85
CA PHE A 15 19.71 -7.34 -5.52
C PHE A 15 18.65 -7.10 -4.43
N LEU A 16 17.53 -7.82 -4.45
CA LEU A 16 16.54 -7.79 -3.37
C LEU A 16 17.16 -8.20 -2.03
N ALA A 17 17.90 -9.32 -2.00
CA ALA A 17 18.56 -9.79 -0.78
C ALA A 17 19.65 -8.84 -0.27
N ARG A 18 20.30 -8.09 -1.17
CA ARG A 18 21.27 -7.05 -0.81
C ARG A 18 20.62 -5.81 -0.20
N GLY A 19 19.34 -5.56 -0.50
CA GLY A 19 18.64 -4.34 -0.12
C GLY A 19 18.88 -3.18 -1.09
N PRO A 20 18.11 -2.08 -0.95
CA PRO A 20 18.29 -0.87 -1.74
C PRO A 20 19.55 -0.10 -1.33
N LEU A 21 19.86 0.97 -2.05
CA LEU A 21 20.78 1.99 -1.56
C LEU A 21 20.23 2.67 -0.29
N ASP A 22 21.13 3.13 0.58
CA ASP A 22 20.78 3.80 1.84
C ASP A 22 20.06 5.14 1.65
N ASN A 23 20.09 5.69 0.43
CA ASN A 23 19.37 6.91 0.07
C ASN A 23 18.10 6.60 -0.74
N ALA A 24 17.02 7.30 -0.39
CA ALA A 24 15.76 7.26 -1.10
C ALA A 24 15.48 8.61 -1.76
N ARG A 25 14.77 8.60 -2.89
CA ARG A 25 14.21 9.82 -3.50
C ARG A 25 12.79 10.00 -3.00
N ARG A 26 12.40 11.23 -2.68
CA ARG A 26 11.08 11.56 -2.17
C ARG A 26 10.33 12.44 -3.17
N PHE A 27 9.05 12.17 -3.39
CA PHE A 27 8.21 12.92 -4.32
C PHE A 27 6.95 13.45 -3.63
N THR A 28 6.52 14.63 -4.06
CA THR A 28 5.23 15.21 -3.65
C THR A 28 4.11 14.92 -4.65
N ALA A 29 4.46 14.42 -5.83
CA ALA A 29 3.54 13.99 -6.89
C ALA A 29 4.19 12.91 -7.75
N TYR A 30 3.42 11.95 -8.21
CA TYR A 30 3.92 10.84 -9.03
C TYR A 30 2.90 10.43 -10.09
N ASN A 31 3.35 10.15 -11.31
CA ASN A 31 2.50 9.66 -12.39
C ASN A 31 2.78 8.17 -12.61
N ILE A 32 1.74 7.34 -12.55
CA ILE A 32 1.82 5.89 -12.80
C ILE A 32 0.54 5.42 -13.47
N ASN A 33 0.65 4.55 -14.49
CA ASN A 33 -0.48 3.98 -15.22
C ASN A 33 -1.50 5.01 -15.75
N GLY A 34 -1.03 6.21 -16.12
CA GLY A 34 -1.89 7.30 -16.62
C GLY A 34 -2.57 8.14 -15.52
N PHE A 35 -2.37 7.80 -14.25
CA PHE A 35 -2.90 8.53 -13.11
C PHE A 35 -1.82 9.40 -12.46
N LYS A 36 -2.22 10.59 -12.00
CA LYS A 36 -1.37 11.48 -11.21
C LYS A 36 -1.81 11.43 -9.77
N PHE A 37 -0.92 11.00 -8.89
CA PHE A 37 -1.09 11.05 -7.45
C PHE A 37 -0.33 12.23 -6.85
N ARG A 38 -0.87 12.81 -5.79
CA ARG A 38 -0.25 13.92 -5.05
C ARG A 38 -0.31 13.64 -3.55
N THR A 39 0.76 13.98 -2.83
CA THR A 39 0.74 13.90 -1.37
C THR A 39 -0.29 14.87 -0.80
N LEU A 40 -0.85 14.57 0.36
CA LEU A 40 -1.81 15.44 1.06
C LEU A 40 -1.31 16.89 1.16
N THR A 41 -0.05 17.06 1.53
CA THR A 41 0.60 18.38 1.64
C THR A 41 0.67 19.13 0.32
N ARG A 42 0.78 18.42 -0.81
CA ARG A 42 0.80 19.02 -2.14
C ARG A 42 -0.60 19.34 -2.65
N ASP A 43 -1.58 18.55 -2.25
CA ASP A 43 -2.99 18.72 -2.60
C ASP A 43 -3.66 19.86 -1.84
N GLU A 44 -3.12 20.25 -0.69
CA GLU A 44 -3.67 21.30 0.16
C GLU A 44 -3.83 22.63 -0.59
N GLY A 45 -5.03 23.21 -0.52
CA GLY A 45 -5.37 24.47 -1.19
C GLY A 45 -5.58 24.38 -2.71
N LEU A 46 -5.42 23.20 -3.33
CA LEU A 46 -5.72 23.02 -4.75
C LEU A 46 -7.21 22.83 -5.01
N ARG A 47 -7.67 23.27 -6.19
CA ARG A 47 -9.07 23.09 -6.64
C ARG A 47 -9.45 21.62 -6.83
N THR A 48 -8.50 20.78 -7.19
CA THR A 48 -8.70 19.34 -7.41
C THR A 48 -7.88 18.55 -6.41
N GLN A 49 -8.34 17.35 -6.05
CA GLN A 49 -7.66 16.44 -5.12
C GLN A 49 -7.33 15.14 -5.84
N ASN A 50 -6.06 14.72 -5.73
CA ASN A 50 -5.52 13.49 -6.29
C ASN A 50 -4.69 12.71 -5.25
N SER A 51 -5.01 12.87 -3.97
CA SER A 51 -4.35 12.21 -2.83
C SER A 51 -5.07 10.95 -2.35
N GLY A 52 -6.22 10.62 -2.94
CA GLY A 52 -6.92 9.36 -2.64
C GLY A 52 -6.23 8.17 -3.27
N VAL A 53 -6.15 7.07 -2.52
CA VAL A 53 -5.61 5.78 -2.97
C VAL A 53 -6.65 4.70 -2.70
N PHE A 54 -6.83 3.79 -3.65
CA PHE A 54 -7.72 2.63 -3.53
C PHE A 54 -6.98 1.39 -4.00
N LEU A 55 -7.09 0.31 -3.23
CA LEU A 55 -6.51 -0.98 -3.55
C LEU A 55 -7.51 -2.09 -3.18
N THR A 56 -7.64 -3.07 -4.07
CA THR A 56 -8.27 -4.35 -3.73
C THR A 56 -7.17 -5.39 -3.55
N SER A 57 -7.06 -5.93 -2.35
CA SER A 57 -6.09 -6.99 -2.05
C SER A 57 -6.80 -8.33 -1.95
N ASN A 58 -6.29 -9.31 -2.70
CA ASN A 58 -6.77 -10.67 -2.64
C ASN A 58 -6.10 -11.39 -1.44
N THR A 59 -6.77 -11.42 -0.29
CA THR A 59 -6.19 -11.89 0.98
C THR A 59 -6.88 -13.17 1.47
N ALA A 60 -6.08 -14.14 1.93
CA ALA A 60 -6.61 -15.31 2.63
C ALA A 60 -6.98 -14.91 4.06
N CYS A 61 -8.26 -14.92 4.39
CA CYS A 61 -8.80 -14.49 5.67
C CYS A 61 -9.66 -15.58 6.31
N VAL A 62 -9.81 -15.53 7.62
CA VAL A 62 -10.70 -16.41 8.38
C VAL A 62 -12.06 -15.72 8.50
N SER A 63 -13.14 -16.38 8.08
CA SER A 63 -14.46 -15.76 7.97
C SER A 63 -15.11 -15.42 9.31
N SER A 64 -14.77 -16.13 10.38
CA SER A 64 -15.23 -15.83 11.74
C SER A 64 -14.37 -16.52 12.80
N THR A 65 -14.53 -16.14 14.08
CA THR A 65 -13.88 -16.85 15.19
C THR A 65 -14.33 -18.31 15.33
N VAL A 66 -15.49 -18.65 14.76
CA VAL A 66 -16.12 -19.98 14.81
C VAL A 66 -15.67 -20.85 13.64
N ASP A 67 -15.61 -20.29 12.43
CA ASP A 67 -15.14 -20.97 11.22
C ASP A 67 -13.71 -20.55 10.90
N ARG A 68 -12.75 -21.40 11.26
CA ARG A 68 -11.30 -21.18 11.07
C ARG A 68 -10.80 -21.49 9.66
N ASN A 69 -11.68 -21.86 8.73
CA ASN A 69 -11.25 -22.13 7.37
C ASN A 69 -10.77 -20.84 6.69
N LEU A 70 -9.56 -20.88 6.12
CA LEU A 70 -9.05 -19.79 5.31
C LEU A 70 -9.86 -19.72 4.01
N ARG A 71 -10.49 -18.57 3.79
CA ARG A 71 -11.16 -18.21 2.56
C ARG A 71 -10.45 -17.05 1.91
N GLN A 72 -10.33 -17.16 0.60
CA GLN A 72 -9.81 -16.08 -0.20
C GLN A 72 -10.89 -15.00 -0.34
N ALA A 73 -10.56 -13.76 0.00
CA ALA A 73 -11.47 -12.63 -0.09
C ALA A 73 -10.77 -11.40 -0.68
N ASP A 74 -11.50 -10.70 -1.56
CA ASP A 74 -11.09 -9.40 -2.08
C ASP A 74 -11.43 -8.31 -1.07
N LEU A 75 -10.39 -7.81 -0.39
CA LEU A 75 -10.51 -6.77 0.62
C LEU A 75 -10.20 -5.41 0.00
N SER A 76 -11.14 -4.47 0.15
CA SER A 76 -10.98 -3.09 -0.29
C SER A 76 -10.30 -2.23 0.78
N TYR A 77 -9.26 -1.52 0.37
CA TYR A 77 -8.50 -0.57 1.17
C TYR A 77 -8.65 0.83 0.59
N TYR A 78 -8.90 1.80 1.47
CA TYR A 78 -9.03 3.21 1.12
C TYR A 78 -8.00 4.02 1.89
N GLY A 79 -7.21 4.78 1.15
CA GLY A 79 -6.04 5.47 1.65
C GLY A 79 -6.01 6.95 1.30
N LYS A 80 -5.29 7.72 2.11
CA LYS A 80 -4.83 9.07 1.77
C LYS A 80 -3.32 9.08 1.70
N LEU A 81 -2.77 9.55 0.59
CA LEU A 81 -1.35 9.53 0.28
C LEU A 81 -0.58 10.58 1.09
N GLU A 82 0.23 10.12 2.03
CA GLU A 82 1.10 10.98 2.84
C GLU A 82 2.43 11.24 2.17
N ASP A 83 3.02 10.21 1.56
CA ASP A 83 4.39 10.26 1.07
C ASP A 83 4.63 9.30 -0.08
N ILE A 84 5.62 9.62 -0.91
CA ILE A 84 6.05 8.80 -2.03
C ILE A 84 7.57 8.70 -2.00
N ILE A 85 8.09 7.48 -1.86
CA ILE A 85 9.53 7.22 -1.85
C ILE A 85 9.91 6.27 -2.98
N GLU A 86 11.00 6.54 -3.69
CA GLU A 86 11.61 5.64 -4.67
C GLU A 86 12.91 5.10 -4.08
N LEU A 87 12.96 3.77 -3.94
CA LEU A 87 14.13 3.01 -3.56
C LEU A 87 14.86 2.57 -4.83
N ASN A 88 16.19 2.74 -4.84
CA ASN A 88 17.02 2.39 -5.97
C ASN A 88 17.92 1.19 -5.60
N TYR A 89 17.77 0.08 -6.31
CA TYR A 89 18.60 -1.11 -6.15
C TYR A 89 19.84 -1.02 -7.04
N TYR A 90 20.72 -0.05 -6.75
CA TYR A 90 22.01 0.13 -7.43
C TYR A 90 21.91 0.25 -8.96
N GLY A 91 20.84 0.89 -9.45
CA GLY A 91 20.55 1.09 -10.87
C GLY A 91 19.91 -0.12 -11.57
N ARG A 92 19.75 -1.26 -10.87
CA ARG A 92 19.18 -2.49 -11.45
C ARG A 92 17.67 -2.38 -11.66
N PHE A 93 16.95 -2.02 -10.61
CA PHE A 93 15.53 -1.67 -10.66
C PHE A 93 15.22 -0.66 -9.55
N LYS A 94 14.00 -0.12 -9.60
CA LYS A 94 13.49 0.84 -8.64
C LYS A 94 12.13 0.38 -8.14
N VAL A 95 11.88 0.61 -6.86
CA VAL A 95 10.60 0.32 -6.19
C VAL A 95 10.05 1.64 -5.70
N VAL A 96 8.80 1.96 -6.06
CA VAL A 96 8.15 3.20 -5.63
C VAL A 96 7.09 2.85 -4.61
N LEU A 97 7.27 3.34 -3.38
CA LEU A 97 6.37 3.05 -2.28
C LEU A 97 5.48 4.26 -1.98
N PHE A 98 4.18 4.01 -1.90
CA PHE A 98 3.17 5.00 -1.55
C PHE A 98 2.77 4.81 -0.09
N LYS A 99 3.18 5.74 0.77
CA LYS A 99 2.78 5.74 2.17
C LYS A 99 1.37 6.30 2.30
N CYS A 100 0.45 5.51 2.83
CA CYS A 100 -0.93 5.95 3.00
C CYS A 100 -1.42 5.85 4.45
N LYS A 101 -2.31 6.77 4.83
CA LYS A 101 -3.21 6.55 5.96
C LYS A 101 -4.36 5.68 5.49
N TRP A 102 -4.46 4.46 5.99
CA TRP A 102 -5.50 3.50 5.62
C TRP A 102 -6.69 3.57 6.57
N VAL A 103 -7.90 3.58 6.03
CA VAL A 103 -9.16 3.55 6.79
C VAL A 103 -9.48 2.13 7.26
N ASP A 104 -9.93 1.99 8.51
CA ASP A 104 -10.47 0.75 9.05
C ASP A 104 -11.81 0.39 8.40
N THR A 105 -11.76 -0.47 7.39
CA THR A 105 -12.94 -0.99 6.70
C THR A 105 -13.57 -2.20 7.40
N THR A 106 -12.95 -2.73 8.46
CA THR A 106 -13.44 -3.92 9.17
C THR A 106 -14.55 -3.59 10.16
N ARG A 107 -14.67 -2.32 10.56
CA ARG A 107 -15.67 -1.83 11.52
C ARG A 107 -16.66 -0.90 10.84
N GLU A 108 -17.93 -1.00 11.21
CA GLU A 108 -19.02 -0.15 10.69
C GLU A 108 -18.81 1.37 10.87
N ARG A 109 -17.87 1.78 11.74
CA ARG A 109 -17.55 3.19 12.00
C ARG A 109 -16.55 3.79 11.00
N GLY A 110 -15.75 2.96 10.35
CA GLY A 110 -14.74 3.40 9.38
C GLY A 110 -15.21 3.32 7.94
N TYR A 111 -16.19 2.45 7.65
CA TYR A 111 -16.79 2.29 6.33
C TYR A 111 -18.30 2.14 6.42
N LYS A 112 -19.02 2.80 5.50
CA LYS A 112 -20.45 2.60 5.28
C LYS A 112 -20.82 2.84 3.82
N LYS A 113 -21.98 2.36 3.42
CA LYS A 113 -22.63 2.78 2.17
C LYS A 113 -23.73 3.79 2.47
N ASP A 114 -23.84 4.82 1.64
CA ASP A 114 -24.94 5.77 1.75
C ASP A 114 -26.22 5.24 1.06
N GLN A 115 -27.29 6.04 1.12
CA GLN A 115 -28.58 5.71 0.52
C GLN A 115 -28.54 5.53 -1.02
N TRP A 116 -27.48 6.00 -1.67
CA TRP A 116 -27.24 5.86 -3.11
C TRP A 116 -26.19 4.78 -3.42
N ASN A 117 -25.80 3.97 -2.44
CA ASN A 117 -24.85 2.87 -2.56
C ASN A 117 -23.40 3.34 -2.85
N PHE A 118 -23.06 4.61 -2.59
CA PHE A 118 -21.68 5.08 -2.63
C PHE A 118 -20.92 4.68 -1.36
N ASN A 119 -19.63 4.36 -1.54
CA ASN A 119 -18.73 4.05 -0.45
C ASN A 119 -18.34 5.33 0.30
N CYS A 120 -18.64 5.40 1.59
CA CYS A 120 -18.20 6.47 2.49
C CYS A 120 -17.17 5.92 3.47
N VAL A 121 -16.01 6.57 3.56
CA VAL A 121 -14.91 6.17 4.43
C VAL A 121 -14.58 7.27 5.44
N ASN A 122 -14.22 6.87 6.66
CA ASN A 122 -13.93 7.79 7.74
C ASN A 122 -12.44 7.75 8.13
N PHE A 123 -11.69 8.79 7.75
CA PHE A 123 -10.26 8.90 8.04
C PHE A 123 -9.92 9.22 9.51
N ASP A 124 -10.91 9.43 10.38
CA ASP A 124 -10.72 9.48 11.83
C ASP A 124 -10.63 8.07 12.45
N ARG A 125 -10.89 7.03 11.64
CA ARG A 125 -10.84 5.62 12.02
C ARG A 125 -9.82 4.90 11.13
N LEU A 126 -8.55 5.00 11.49
CA LEU A 126 -7.46 4.38 10.74
C LEU A 126 -7.23 2.92 11.18
N ILE A 127 -6.83 2.05 10.23
CA ILE A 127 -6.41 0.66 10.53
C ILE A 127 -5.25 0.67 11.52
N HIS A 128 -4.29 1.56 11.25
CA HIS A 128 -3.04 1.67 11.98
C HIS A 128 -2.70 3.14 12.23
N ILE A 129 -2.10 3.41 13.38
CA ILE A 129 -1.61 4.74 13.78
C ILE A 129 -0.07 4.85 13.74
N GLY A 130 0.62 3.82 13.22
CA GLY A 130 2.08 3.82 13.08
C GLY A 130 2.88 3.51 14.35
N ASN A 131 2.22 3.06 15.43
CA ASN A 131 2.87 2.78 16.71
C ASN A 131 3.55 1.39 16.82
N ARG A 132 3.47 0.55 15.79
CA ARG A 132 3.97 -0.84 15.82
C ARG A 132 4.60 -1.19 14.49
N GLU A 133 5.56 -2.11 14.49
CA GLU A 133 6.25 -2.56 13.27
C GLU A 133 5.30 -3.27 12.29
N GLU A 134 4.26 -3.96 12.81
CA GLU A 134 3.24 -4.60 11.97
C GLU A 134 2.35 -3.62 11.19
N HIS A 135 2.41 -2.32 11.50
CA HIS A 135 1.64 -1.30 10.83
C HIS A 135 2.29 -0.93 9.49
N GLU A 136 2.17 -1.78 8.49
CA GLU A 136 2.72 -1.56 7.15
C GLU A 136 1.89 -0.50 6.39
N PRO A 137 2.38 0.75 6.20
CA PRO A 137 1.60 1.80 5.56
C PRO A 137 1.85 1.91 4.06
N TYR A 138 2.83 1.17 3.51
CA TYR A 138 3.27 1.30 2.14
C TYR A 138 2.57 0.30 1.20
N ILE A 139 2.36 0.74 -0.03
CA ILE A 139 2.05 -0.13 -1.18
C ILE A 139 3.04 0.18 -2.31
N GLU A 140 3.33 -0.82 -3.15
CA GLU A 140 4.15 -0.70 -4.38
C GLU A 140 3.26 -0.59 -5.63
#